data_AF-A0A9P7WWB4-F1
#
_entry.id   AF-A0A9P7WWB4-F1
#
_cell.length_a   1.000
_cell.length_b   1.000
_cell.length_c   1.000
_cell.angle_alpha   90.00
_cell.angle_beta   90.00
_cell.angle_gamma   90.00
#
_symmetry.space_group_name_H-M   'P 1'
#
loop_
_entity.id
_entity.type
_entity.pdbx_description
1 polymer ?
#
loop_
_entity_poly.entity_id
_entity_poly.type
_entity_poly.pdbx_seq_one_letter_code
_entity_poly.pdbx_strand_id
1 'polypeptide(L)' 'SKVLRAAVAFHLAGFSHNDLRPANVTANAQSGQVAIIDTELADQIRTERGEYEVELVRKLGLTEDEALLCVEQA' A
#
# COMPACT_ATOMS: atom_id res chain seq x y z
N SER A 1 8.00 5.68 7.56
CA SER A 1 7.06 6.75 7.13
C SER A 1 5.65 6.17 7.01
N LYS A 2 4.60 6.87 7.46
CA LYS A 2 3.19 6.39 7.36
C LYS A 2 2.71 6.32 5.90
N VAL A 3 3.15 7.25 5.06
CA VAL A 3 2.88 7.24 3.61
C VAL A 3 3.47 6.00 2.94
N LEU A 4 4.69 5.63 3.31
CA LEU A 4 5.33 4.42 2.80
C LEU A 4 4.53 3.16 3.18
N ARG A 5 4.02 3.07 4.42
CA ARG A 5 3.17 1.95 4.84
C ARG A 5 1.88 1.86 4.04
N ALA A 6 1.21 2.99 3.78
CA ALA A 6 0.02 3.03 2.94
C ALA A 6 0.30 2.62 1.49
N ALA A 7 1.43 3.06 0.92
CA ALA A 7 1.83 2.68 -0.45
C ALA A 7 2.15 1.18 -0.55
N VAL A 8 2.78 0.62 0.48
CA VAL A 8 3.06 -0.81 0.58
C VAL A 8 1.76 -1.60 0.71
N ALA A 9 0.82 -1.15 1.55
CA ALA A 9 -0.51 -1.76 1.66
C ALA A 9 -1.22 -1.81 0.30
N PHE A 10 -1.17 -0.71 -0.46
CA PHE A 10 -1.75 -0.62 -1.79
C PHE A 10 -1.11 -1.63 -2.78
N HIS A 11 0.22 -1.77 -2.73
CA HIS A 11 0.94 -2.79 -3.49
C HIS A 11 0.61 -4.22 -3.06
N LEU A 12 0.50 -4.48 -1.76
CA LEU A 12 0.15 -5.79 -1.21
C LEU A 12 -1.28 -6.20 -1.55
N ALA A 13 -2.19 -5.23 -1.69
CA ALA A 13 -3.52 -5.44 -2.24
C ALA A 13 -3.51 -5.76 -3.75
N GLY A 14 -2.32 -5.77 -4.38
CA GLY A 14 -2.14 -6.09 -5.79
C GLY A 14 -2.36 -4.91 -6.72
N PHE A 15 -2.13 -3.67 -6.27
CA PHE A 15 -2.33 -2.48 -7.09
C PHE A 15 -1.09 -1.58 -7.13
N SER A 16 -0.81 -1.03 -8.30
CA SER A 16 0.10 0.11 -8.47
C SER A 16 -0.72 1.36 -8.66
N HIS A 17 -0.46 2.42 -7.87
CA HIS A 17 -1.26 3.65 -7.94
C HIS A 17 -1.00 4.48 -9.20
N ASN A 18 0.22 4.40 -9.73
CA ASN A 18 0.74 5.13 -10.91
C ASN A 18 0.70 6.68 -10.85
N ASP A 19 0.02 7.28 -9.87
CA ASP A 19 0.00 8.74 -9.65
C ASP A 19 0.18 9.14 -8.18
N LEU A 20 1.15 8.55 -7.49
CA LEU A 20 1.36 8.86 -6.07
C LEU A 20 2.09 10.21 -5.91
N ARG A 21 1.33 11.24 -5.52
CA ARG A 21 1.80 12.61 -5.24
C ARG A 21 1.18 13.10 -3.92
N PRO A 22 1.74 14.15 -3.28
CA PRO A 22 1.19 14.66 -2.01
C PRO A 22 -0.30 15.03 -2.06
N ALA A 23 -0.81 15.46 -3.22
CA ALA A 23 -2.23 15.75 -3.41
C ALA A 23 -3.15 14.51 -3.29
N ASN A 24 -2.59 13.31 -3.54
CA ASN A 24 -3.30 12.03 -3.53
C ASN A 24 -3.05 11.25 -2.22
N VAL A 25 -2.55 11.94 -1.19
CA VAL A 25 -2.31 11.38 0.14
C VAL A 25 -3.05 12.23 1.15
N THR A 26 -4.02 11.64 1.85
CA THR A 26 -4.73 12.32 2.94
C THR A 26 -4.19 11.85 4.28
N ALA A 27 -4.17 12.74 5.26
CA ALA A 27 -3.81 12.42 6.63
C ALA A 27 -4.88 12.95 7.58
N ASN A 28 -5.39 12.07 8.44
CA ASN A 28 -6.26 12.49 9.52
C ASN A 28 -5.39 13.01 10.67
N ALA A 29 -5.54 14.28 11.04
CA ALA A 29 -4.73 14.91 12.08
C ALA A 29 -5.03 14.38 13.50
N GLN A 30 -6.24 13.88 13.75
CA GLN A 30 -6.68 13.37 15.05
C GLN A 30 -6.27 11.92 15.28
N SER A 31 -6.47 11.04 14.28
CA SER A 31 -6.07 9.63 14.38
C SER A 31 -4.64 9.38 13.91
N GLY A 32 -4.06 10.33 13.16
CA GLY A 32 -2.78 10.15 12.50
C GLY A 32 -2.80 9.11 11.38
N GLN A 33 -3.97 8.66 10.94
CA GLN A 33 -4.11 7.72 9.81
C GLN A 33 -3.76 8.42 8.49
N VAL A 34 -3.21 7.64 7.55
CA VAL A 34 -2.86 8.10 6.21
C VAL A 34 -3.57 7.21 5.20
N ALA A 35 -4.21 7.80 4.20
CA ALA A 35 -4.87 7.09 3.11
C ALA A 35 -4.34 7.59 1.76
N ILE A 36 -4.23 6.66 0.80
CA ILE A 36 -3.97 6.96 -0.61
C ILE A 36 -5.34 7.07 -1.30
N ILE A 37 -5.53 8.11 -2.09
CA ILE A 37 -6.79 8.44 -2.79
C ILE A 37 -6.53 8.70 -4.27
N ASP A 38 -7.59 8.81 -5.08
CA ASP A 38 -7.54 9.07 -6.52
C ASP A 38 -6.85 7.94 -7.31
N THR A 39 -7.55 6.81 -7.38
CA THR A 39 -7.07 5.57 -7.99
C THR A 39 -7.45 5.44 -9.47
N GLU A 40 -7.77 6.53 -10.16
CA GLU A 40 -8.22 6.48 -11.57
C GLU A 40 -7.16 5.92 -12.53
N LEU A 41 -5.88 6.10 -12.18
CA LEU A 41 -4.74 5.56 -12.92
C LEU A 41 -4.17 4.28 -12.31
N ALA A 42 -4.82 3.73 -11.28
CA ALA A 42 -4.31 2.54 -10.61
C ALA A 42 -4.47 1.29 -11.47
N ASP A 43 -3.40 0.49 -11.54
CA ASP A 43 -3.38 -0.77 -12.27
C ASP A 43 -3.29 -1.96 -11.32
N GLN A 44 -3.95 -3.05 -11.67
CA GLN A 44 -3.74 -4.32 -10.99
C GLN A 44 -2.37 -4.90 -11.35
N ILE A 45 -1.55 -5.13 -10.34
CA ILE A 45 -0.28 -5.85 -10.47
C ILE A 45 -0.63 -7.33 -10.67
N ARG A 46 -0.72 -7.75 -11.93
CA ARG A 46 -0.84 -9.17 -12.29
C ARG A 46 0.55 -9.78 -12.36
N THR A 47 0.96 -10.51 -11.32
CA THR A 47 2.08 -11.44 -11.46
C THR A 47 1.61 -12.67 -12.25
N GLU A 48 2.44 -13.23 -13.13
CA GLU A 48 2.11 -14.42 -13.93
C GLU A 48 1.72 -15.66 -13.10
N ARG A 49 1.92 -15.61 -11.77
CA ARG A 49 1.60 -16.66 -10.81
C ARG A 49 0.48 -16.33 -9.83
N GLY A 50 -0.05 -15.09 -9.83
CA GLY A 50 -1.05 -14.66 -8.84
C GLY A 50 -0.52 -14.62 -7.39
N GLU A 51 0.80 -14.67 -7.21
CA GLU A 51 1.47 -14.62 -5.91
C GLU A 51 1.82 -13.15 -5.63
N TYR A 52 1.23 -12.61 -4.57
CA TYR A 52 1.56 -11.28 -4.04
C TYR A 52 3.01 -11.31 -3.55
N GLU A 53 3.80 -10.27 -3.84
CA GLU A 53 5.24 -10.23 -3.51
C GLU A 53 5.49 -10.21 -2.00
N VAL A 54 5.51 -11.39 -1.39
CA VAL A 54 6.11 -11.66 -0.06
C VAL A 54 7.57 -11.16 -0.01
N GLU A 55 8.22 -11.03 -1.17
CA GLU A 55 9.57 -10.49 -1.28
C GLU A 55 9.66 -8.99 -0.96
N LEU A 56 8.62 -8.19 -1.27
CA LEU A 56 8.58 -6.76 -0.95
C LEU A 56 8.42 -6.54 0.56
N VAL A 57 7.56 -7.35 1.21
CA VAL A 57 7.39 -7.39 2.68
C VAL A 57 8.74 -7.65 3.37
N ARG A 58 9.49 -8.65 2.88
CA ARG A 58 10.81 -9.00 3.42
C ARG A 58 11.88 -7.94 3.15
N LYS A 59 11.92 -7.34 1.95
CA LYS A 59 12.88 -6.27 1.60
C LYS A 59 12.66 -4.99 2.42
N LEU A 60 11.43 -4.74 2.85
CA LEU A 60 11.07 -3.58 3.67
C LEU A 60 11.23 -3.85 5.18
N GLY A 61 11.64 -5.06 5.57
CA GLY A 61 11.81 -5.46 6.96
C GLY A 61 10.49 -5.56 7.72
N LEU A 62 9.37 -5.72 7.02
CA LEU A 62 8.06 -5.95 7.62
C LEU A 62 7.86 -7.45 7.86
N THR A 63 7.20 -7.79 8.96
CA THR A 63 6.73 -9.17 9.16
C THR A 63 5.48 -9.44 8.31
N GLU A 64 5.18 -10.71 8.03
CA GLU A 64 3.93 -11.09 7.34
C GLU A 64 2.69 -10.57 8.09
N ASP A 65 2.72 -10.58 9.43
CA ASP A 65 1.65 -10.00 10.26
C ASP A 65 1.51 -8.49 10.09
N GLU A 66 2.62 -7.75 9.98
CA GLU A 66 2.60 -6.30 9.74
C GLU A 66 2.07 -5.95 8.35
N ALA A 67 2.38 -6.80 7.36
CA ALA A 67 1.83 -6.69 6.00
C ALA A 67 0.33 -6.99 5.99
N LEU A 68 -0.12 -8.02 6.70
CA LEU A 68 -1.54 -8.38 6.81
C LEU A 68 -2.34 -7.28 7.53
N LEU A 69 -1.79 -6.70 8.60
CA LEU A 69 -2.43 -5.61 9.35
C LEU A 69 -2.62 -4.35 8.49
N CYS A 70 -1.71 -4.12 7.52
CA CYS A 70 -1.85 -3.01 6.56
C CYS A 70 -2.99 -3.23 5.57
N VAL A 71 -3.37 -4.48 5.29
CA VAL A 71 -4.48 -4.85 4.41
C VAL A 71 -5.82 -4.87 5.17
N GLU A 72 -5.83 -5.32 6.43
CA GLU A 72 -7.06 -5.39 7.24
C GLU A 72 -7.53 -4.03 7.80
N GLN A 73 -6.66 -3.01 7.80
CA GLN A 73 -6.98 -1.66 8.28
C GLN A 73 -7.14 -0.61 7.16
N ALA A 74 -7.10 -1.04 5.90
CA ALA A 74 -7.41 -0.22 4.72
C ALA A 74 -8.88 -0.42 4.30
#